data_AF-A0A158B030-F1
#
_entry.id   AF-A0A158B030-F1
#
_cell.length_a   1.000
_cell.length_b   1.000
_cell.length_c   1.000
_cell.angle_alpha   90.00
_cell.angle_beta   90.00
_cell.angle_gamma   90.00
#
_symmetry.space_group_name_H-M   'P 1'
#
loop_
_entity.id
_entity.type
_entity.pdbx_description
1 polymer ?
#
loop_
_entity_poly.entity_id
_entity_poly.type
_entity_poly.pdbx_seq_one_letter_code
_entity_poly.pdbx_strand_id
1 'polypeptide(L)'
;MTIYYSSDVLVTEFARFAKANIPEDASESQRLDMQRAFFGGVLIMMNLHQGICDLPDHLAVAAIHALQAEAVSFAKAQTVIARMSSEPHDHD
;
A
#
# COMPACT_ATOMS: atom_id res chain seq x y z
N MET A 1 -4.11 -13.04 20.52
CA MET A 1 -5.51 -12.68 20.17
C MET A 1 -5.53 -12.55 18.65
N THR A 2 -6.09 -13.53 17.95
CA THR A 2 -6.13 -13.53 16.47
C THR A 2 -7.30 -12.64 16.02
N ILE A 3 -7.01 -11.56 15.31
CA ILE A 3 -8.05 -10.66 14.79
C ILE A 3 -8.62 -11.26 13.50
N TYR A 4 -9.82 -11.87 13.60
CA TYR A 4 -10.59 -12.27 12.43
C TYR A 4 -11.34 -11.05 11.89
N TYR A 5 -10.83 -10.42 10.83
CA TYR A 5 -11.65 -9.52 10.03
C TYR A 5 -12.70 -10.34 9.30
N SER A 6 -13.98 -9.98 9.42
CA SER A 6 -15.02 -10.65 8.62
C SER A 6 -14.79 -10.32 7.14
N SER A 7 -15.04 -11.30 6.27
CA SER A 7 -14.94 -11.14 4.81
C SER A 7 -15.70 -9.91 4.31
N ASP A 8 -16.80 -9.55 4.97
CA ASP A 8 -17.68 -8.43 4.57
C ASP A 8 -17.04 -7.05 4.78
N VAL A 9 -16.20 -6.90 5.81
CA VAL A 9 -15.47 -5.65 6.06
C VAL A 9 -14.44 -5.43 4.95
N LEU A 10 -13.72 -6.47 4.57
CA LEU A 10 -12.73 -6.39 3.48
C LEU A 10 -13.39 -6.05 2.13
N VAL A 11 -14.55 -6.65 1.84
CA VAL A 11 -15.33 -6.35 0.63
C VAL A 11 -15.82 -4.89 0.63
N THR A 12 -16.28 -4.40 1.78
CA THR A 12 -16.78 -3.01 1.91
C THR A 12 -15.67 -1.99 1.73
N GLU A 13 -14.52 -2.19 2.38
CA GLU A 13 -13.37 -1.28 2.24
C GLU A 13 -12.76 -1.36 0.83
N PHE A 14 -12.76 -2.54 0.22
CA PHE A 14 -12.41 -2.71 -1.19
C PHE A 14 -13.31 -1.92 -2.14
N ALA A 15 -14.63 -1.98 -1.95
CA ALA A 15 -15.59 -1.23 -2.76
C ALA A 15 -15.42 0.29 -2.60
N ARG A 16 -15.12 0.76 -1.38
CA ARG A 16 -14.83 2.17 -1.10
C ARG A 16 -13.55 2.64 -1.78
N PHE A 17 -12.47 1.86 -1.69
CA PHE A 17 -11.21 2.19 -2.38
C PHE A 17 -11.40 2.25 -3.90
N ALA A 18 -12.04 1.23 -4.47
CA ALA A 18 -12.27 1.15 -5.91
C ALA A 18 -13.05 2.36 -6.42
N LYS A 19 -14.01 2.86 -5.65
CA LYS A 19 -14.79 4.07 -5.99
C LYS A 19 -13.99 5.37 -5.84
N ALA A 20 -13.10 5.46 -4.86
CA ALA A 20 -12.42 6.70 -4.50
C ALA A 20 -11.11 6.95 -5.27
N ASN A 21 -10.43 5.89 -5.73
CA ASN A 21 -9.04 5.99 -6.21
C ASN A 21 -8.82 5.46 -7.63
N ILE A 22 -9.81 4.82 -8.25
CA ILE A 22 -9.70 4.34 -9.63
C ILE A 22 -10.32 5.40 -10.55
N PRO A 23 -9.57 5.97 -11.51
CA PRO A 23 -10.10 6.90 -12.49
C PRO A 23 -11.32 6.33 -13.22
N GLU A 24 -12.32 7.17 -13.47
CA GLU A 24 -13.56 6.73 -14.15
C GLU A 24 -13.26 6.20 -15.56
N ASP A 25 -12.24 6.73 -16.22
CA ASP A 25 -11.77 6.40 -17.56
C ASP A 25 -10.75 5.25 -17.62
N ALA A 26 -10.36 4.66 -16.49
CA ALA A 26 -9.44 3.53 -16.46
C ALA A 26 -9.95 2.34 -17.31
N SER A 27 -9.08 1.70 -18.09
CA SER A 27 -9.46 0.46 -18.78
C SER A 27 -9.77 -0.65 -17.77
N GLU A 28 -10.57 -1.65 -18.16
CA GLU A 28 -10.88 -2.79 -17.27
C GLU A 28 -9.62 -3.47 -16.71
N SER A 29 -8.56 -3.61 -17.52
CA SER A 29 -7.29 -4.17 -17.06
C SER A 29 -6.62 -3.28 -15.99
N GLN A 30 -6.60 -1.96 -16.20
CA GLN A 30 -6.07 -1.01 -15.20
C GLN A 30 -6.87 -1.08 -13.90
N ARG A 31 -8.20 -1.18 -13.97
CA ARG A 31 -9.04 -1.33 -12.77
C ARG A 31 -8.68 -2.61 -12.01
N LEU A 32 -8.53 -3.73 -12.70
CA LEU A 32 -8.15 -5.01 -12.08
C LEU A 32 -6.75 -4.96 -11.45
N ASP A 33 -5.78 -4.35 -12.11
CA ASP A 33 -4.42 -4.22 -11.58
C ASP A 33 -4.39 -3.32 -10.32
N MET A 34 -5.12 -2.19 -10.34
CA MET A 34 -5.25 -1.31 -9.18
C MET A 34 -5.97 -2.00 -8.02
N GLN A 35 -7.02 -2.77 -8.30
CA GLN A 35 -7.75 -3.56 -7.31
C GLN A 35 -6.86 -4.64 -6.68
N ARG A 36 -6.06 -5.35 -7.48
CA ARG A 36 -5.10 -6.35 -6.98
C ARG A 36 -4.02 -5.71 -6.11
N ALA A 37 -3.47 -4.57 -6.54
CA ALA A 37 -2.47 -3.84 -5.77
C ALA A 37 -3.02 -3.40 -4.41
N PHE A 38 -4.25 -2.87 -4.38
CA PHE A 38 -4.90 -2.48 -3.13
C PHE A 38 -5.15 -3.67 -2.20
N PHE A 39 -5.78 -4.74 -2.71
CA PHE A 39 -6.07 -5.92 -1.91
C PHE A 39 -4.79 -6.58 -1.37
N GLY A 40 -3.74 -6.65 -2.20
CA GLY A 40 -2.41 -7.10 -1.78
C GLY A 40 -1.82 -6.23 -0.66
N GLY A 41 -1.95 -4.90 -0.76
CA GLY A 41 -1.52 -3.97 0.28
C GLY A 41 -2.25 -4.16 1.61
N VAL A 42 -3.56 -4.35 1.58
CA VAL A 42 -4.37 -4.62 2.80
C VAL A 42 -3.92 -5.92 3.47
N LEU A 43 -3.76 -7.00 2.69
CA LEU A 43 -3.30 -8.28 3.24
C LEU A 43 -1.90 -8.17 3.86
N ILE A 44 -0.98 -7.46 3.21
CA ILE A 44 0.37 -7.21 3.76
C ILE A 44 0.27 -6.47 5.09
N MET A 45 -0.54 -5.41 5.17
CA MET A 45 -0.73 -4.64 6.41
C MET A 45 -1.34 -5.47 7.54
N MET A 46 -2.32 -6.32 7.24
CA MET A 46 -2.91 -7.24 8.22
C MET A 46 -1.88 -8.25 8.75
N ASN A 47 -1.08 -8.85 7.85
CA ASN A 47 -0.05 -9.81 8.23
C ASN A 47 1.09 -9.15 9.02
N LEU A 48 1.52 -7.95 8.63
CA LEU A 48 2.51 -7.16 9.38
C LEU A 48 1.99 -6.82 10.77
N HIS A 49 0.73 -6.38 10.88
CA HIS A 49 0.11 -6.08 12.17
C HIS A 49 0.12 -7.31 13.09
N GLN A 50 -0.35 -8.46 12.58
CA GLN A 50 -0.35 -9.70 13.34
C GLN A 50 1.07 -10.08 13.78
N GLY A 51 2.04 -10.03 12.87
CA GLY A 51 3.44 -10.33 13.17
C GLY A 51 4.04 -9.39 14.24
N ILE A 52 3.73 -8.10 14.19
CA ILE A 52 4.16 -7.11 15.20
C ILE A 52 3.52 -7.40 16.56
N CYS A 53 2.23 -7.73 16.60
CA CYS A 53 1.52 -8.05 17.83
C CYS A 53 2.02 -9.34 18.51
N ASP A 54 2.66 -10.24 17.77
CA ASP A 54 3.23 -11.47 18.28
C ASP A 54 4.68 -11.29 18.79
N LEU A 55 5.29 -10.10 18.59
CA LEU A 55 6.62 -9.77 19.08
C LEU A 55 6.61 -9.23 20.52
N PRO A 56 7.69 -9.47 21.29
CA PRO A 56 7.95 -8.72 22.51
C PRO A 56 8.04 -7.22 22.24
N ASP A 57 7.55 -6.38 23.16
CA ASP A 57 7.41 -4.93 22.99
C ASP A 57 8.65 -4.22 22.41
N HIS A 58 9.85 -4.54 22.91
CA HIS A 58 11.09 -3.91 22.43
C HIS A 58 11.41 -4.28 20.97
N LEU A 59 11.08 -5.50 20.53
CA LEU A 59 11.23 -5.93 19.14
C LEU A 59 10.11 -5.39 18.26
N ALA A 60 8.88 -5.31 18.78
CA ALA A 60 7.75 -4.69 18.08
C ALA A 60 8.03 -3.22 17.75
N VAL A 61 8.55 -2.45 18.72
CA VAL A 61 8.96 -1.05 18.54
C VAL A 61 10.08 -0.94 17.50
N ALA A 62 11.10 -1.79 17.58
CA ALA A 62 12.19 -1.81 16.59
C ALA A 62 11.69 -2.13 15.17
N ALA A 63 10.77 -3.10 15.04
CA ALA A 63 10.15 -3.47 13.77
C ALA A 63 9.32 -2.31 13.17
N ILE A 64 8.54 -1.60 14.00
CA ILE A 64 7.78 -0.42 13.58
C ILE A 64 8.73 0.68 13.07
N HIS A 65 9.82 0.95 13.77
CA HIS A 65 10.81 1.94 13.32
C HIS A 65 11.48 1.55 12.00
N ALA A 66 11.80 0.27 11.81
CA ALA A 66 12.34 -0.24 10.54
C ALA A 66 11.34 -0.05 9.39
N LEU A 67 10.07 -0.40 9.59
CA LEU A 67 9.01 -0.18 8.60
C LEU A 67 8.82 1.30 8.28
N GLN A 68 8.88 2.18 9.29
CA GLN A 68 8.81 3.62 9.10
C GLN A 68 9.97 4.13 8.24
N ALA A 69 11.20 3.68 8.51
CA ALA A 69 12.38 4.06 7.74
C ALA A 69 12.26 3.62 6.27
N GLU A 70 11.76 2.41 6.03
CA GLU A 70 11.54 1.90 4.67
C GLU A 70 10.46 2.70 3.94
N ALA A 71 9.34 3.01 4.59
CA ALA A 71 8.27 3.84 4.01
C ALA A 71 8.78 5.25 3.62
N VAL A 72 9.64 5.85 4.45
CA VAL A 72 10.29 7.14 4.14
C VAL A 72 11.23 7.01 2.94
N SER A 73 12.03 5.95 2.87
CA SER A 73 12.93 5.69 1.74
C SER A 73 12.15 5.51 0.43
N PHE A 74 11.04 4.76 0.48
CA PHE A 74 10.15 4.61 -0.66
C PHE A 74 9.52 5.93 -1.11
N ALA A 75 9.02 6.75 -0.19
CA ALA A 75 8.45 8.07 -0.52
C ALA A 75 9.49 9.00 -1.17
N LYS A 76 10.75 8.94 -0.69
CA LYS A 76 11.87 9.66 -1.32
C LYS A 76 12.15 9.16 -2.73
N ALA A 77 12.18 7.84 -2.93
CA ALA A 77 12.37 7.25 -4.26
C ALA A 77 11.27 7.68 -5.24
N GLN A 78 10.01 7.68 -4.82
CA GLN A 78 8.89 8.18 -5.63
C GLN A 78 9.05 9.64 -6.02
N THR A 79 9.56 10.48 -5.11
CA THR A 79 9.85 11.89 -5.40
C THR A 79 10.94 12.04 -6.46
N VAL A 80 11.98 11.19 -6.40
CA VAL A 80 13.07 11.19 -7.39
C VAL A 80 12.54 10.75 -8.77
N ILE A 81 11.80 9.64 -8.82
CA ILE A 81 11.21 9.12 -10.06
C ILE A 81 10.30 10.17 -10.70
N ALA A 82 9.39 10.78 -9.93
CA ALA A 82 8.48 11.81 -10.42
C ALA A 82 9.23 13.01 -11.02
N ARG A 83 10.35 13.42 -10.43
CA ARG A 83 11.21 14.49 -10.97
C ARG A 83 11.86 14.09 -12.29
N MET A 84 12.42 12.88 -12.37
CA MET A 84 13.03 12.36 -13.60
C MET A 84 12.02 12.22 -14.73
N SER A 85 10.76 11.88 -14.43
CA SER A 85 9.68 11.79 -15.42
C SER A 85 9.10 13.15 -15.84
N SER A 86 9.46 14.24 -15.16
CA SER A 86 8.98 15.60 -15.44
C SER A 86 9.99 16.49 -16.17
N GLU A 87 11.23 16.02 -16.36
CA GLU A 87 12.21 16.70 -17.21
C GLU A 87 11.83 16.49 -18.69
N PRO A 88 11.74 17.56 -19.50
CA PRO A 88 11.50 17.40 -20.92
C PRO A 88 12.69 16.68 -21.55
N HIS A 89 12.42 15.56 -22.24
CA HIS A 89 13.33 15.08 -23.27
C HIS A 89 13.29 16.11 -24.40
N ASP A 90 14.26 17.04 -24.38
CA ASP A 90 14.59 17.84 -25.55
C ASP A 90 14.98 16.85 -26.66
N HIS A 91 14.03 16.58 -27.55
CA HIS A 91 14.28 15.95 -28.83
C HIS A 91 14.83 17.04 -29.77
N ASP A 92 16.16 17.07 -29.90
CA ASP A 92 16.85 17.59 -31.09
C ASP A 92 16.68 16.62 -32.28
#